data_AF-A0A2V6LT39-F1
#
_entry.id   AF-A0A2V6LT39-F1
#
_cell.length_a   1.000
_cell.length_b   1.000
_cell.length_c   1.000
_cell.angle_alpha   90.00
_cell.angle_beta   90.00
_cell.angle_gamma   90.00
#
_symmetry.space_group_name_H-M   'P 1'
#
loop_
_entity.id
_entity.type
_entity.pdbx_description
1 polymer ?
#
loop_
_entity_poly.entity_id
_entity_poly.type
_entity_poly.pdbx_seq_one_letter_code
_entity_poly.pdbx_strand_id
1 'polypeptide(L)'
;MRRAALSLTNNIAEGHGRYHYLDQIRFTLQSRGSLEELIDDLNTCGDEQYLPADRVDCLKQKGWRLRQLIDGYIGYLREQKKSDASSSAQEASPLYGVMAAIGDDSRFSI
;
A
#
# COMPACT_ATOMS: atom_id res chain seq x y z
N MET A 1 15.47 -6.65 3.62
CA MET A 1 14.65 -7.06 2.45
C MET A 1 13.37 -7.84 2.75
N ARG A 2 13.38 -9.16 3.06
CA ARG A 2 12.14 -9.98 3.13
C ARG A 2 11.06 -9.39 4.07
N ARG A 3 11.46 -8.92 5.25
CA ARG A 3 10.55 -8.29 6.21
C ARG A 3 9.96 -6.98 5.68
N ALA A 4 10.78 -6.13 5.06
CA ALA A 4 10.32 -4.90 4.43
C ALA A 4 9.34 -5.17 3.28
N ALA A 5 9.59 -6.19 2.45
CA ALA A 5 8.67 -6.61 1.39
C ALA A 5 7.31 -7.08 1.91
N LEU A 6 7.29 -7.89 2.98
CA LEU A 6 6.03 -8.30 3.62
C LEU A 6 5.32 -7.13 4.31
N SER A 7 6.08 -6.29 5.02
CA SER A 7 5.56 -5.08 5.67
C SER A 7 4.93 -4.13 4.66
N LEU A 8 5.57 -3.92 3.51
CA LEU A 8 5.08 -3.08 2.42
C LEU A 8 3.66 -3.48 2.01
N THR A 9 3.44 -4.76 1.69
CA THR A 9 2.14 -5.25 1.22
C THR A 9 1.12 -5.37 2.35
N ASN A 10 1.55 -5.82 3.54
CA ASN A 10 0.66 -5.95 4.70
C ASN A 10 0.07 -4.61 5.12
N ASN A 11 0.89 -3.55 5.14
CA ASN A 11 0.41 -2.21 5.47
C ASN A 11 -0.56 -1.65 4.41
N ILE A 12 -0.38 -1.94 3.12
CA ILE A 12 -1.35 -1.52 2.09
C ILE A 12 -2.69 -2.23 2.31
N ALA A 13 -2.65 -3.56 2.48
CA ALA A 13 -3.86 -4.35 2.68
C ALA A 13 -4.59 -3.96 3.97
N GLU A 14 -3.86 -3.81 5.07
CA GLU A 14 -4.43 -3.39 6.35
C GLU A 14 -5.02 -1.98 6.26
N GLY A 15 -4.28 -1.03 5.67
CA GLY A 15 -4.76 0.33 5.46
C GLY A 15 -6.05 0.36 4.65
N HIS A 16 -6.09 -0.33 3.51
CA HIS A 16 -7.29 -0.42 2.67
C HIS A 16 -8.49 -1.07 3.39
N GLY A 17 -8.24 -1.97 4.35
CA GLY A 17 -9.30 -2.59 5.15
C GLY A 17 -9.90 -1.69 6.24
N ARG A 18 -9.40 -0.47 6.45
CA ARG A 18 -9.90 0.46 7.50
C ARG A 18 -10.98 1.40 6.96
N TYR A 19 -12.01 1.64 7.76
CA TYR A 19 -13.15 2.52 7.44
C TYR A 19 -12.87 4.03 7.59
N HIS A 20 -11.65 4.41 7.98
CA HIS A 20 -11.31 5.81 8.25
C HIS A 20 -10.08 6.23 7.46
N TYR A 21 -10.20 7.30 6.66
CA TYR A 21 -9.10 7.81 5.84
C TYR A 21 -7.81 8.11 6.62
N LEU A 22 -7.91 8.57 7.88
CA LEU A 22 -6.74 8.81 8.71
C LEU A 22 -5.93 7.54 8.99
N ASP A 23 -6.61 6.43 9.26
CA ASP A 23 -5.97 5.14 9.47
C ASP A 23 -5.42 4.62 8.14
N GLN A 24 -6.20 4.69 7.05
CA GLN A 24 -5.73 4.29 5.72
C GLN A 24 -4.43 5.03 5.34
N ILE A 25 -4.38 6.36 5.57
CA ILE A 25 -3.19 7.19 5.33
C ILE A 25 -2.03 6.75 6.20
N ARG A 26 -2.25 6.51 7.50
CA ARG A 26 -1.21 6.08 8.43
C ARG A 26 -0.55 4.78 7.99
N PHE A 27 -1.34 3.77 7.65
CA PHE A 27 -0.83 2.49 7.16
C PHE A 27 -0.13 2.62 5.81
N THR A 28 -0.70 3.40 4.89
CA THR A 28 -0.07 3.67 3.57
C THR A 28 1.27 4.39 3.72
N LEU A 29 1.43 5.28 4.72
CA LEU A 29 2.71 5.92 5.04
C LEU A 29 3.73 4.91 5.60
N GLN A 30 3.30 3.95 6.43
CA GLN A 30 4.18 2.88 6.91
C GLN A 30 4.64 1.98 5.75
N SER A 31 3.72 1.65 4.83
CA SER A 31 4.01 0.94 3.60
C SER A 31 5.08 1.68 2.76
N ARG A 32 4.91 3.00 2.57
CA ARG A 32 5.91 3.85 1.92
C ARG A 32 7.28 3.74 2.58
N GLY A 33 7.35 3.76 3.92
CA GLY A 33 8.60 3.57 4.66
C GLY A 33 9.29 2.24 4.34
N SER A 34 8.54 1.13 4.35
CA SER A 34 9.08 -0.18 3.96
C SER A 34 9.52 -0.26 2.50
N LEU A 35 8.92 0.52 1.59
CA LEU A 35 9.40 0.64 0.21
C LEU A 35 10.77 1.34 0.14
N GLU A 36 10.95 2.43 0.89
CA GLU A 36 12.23 3.14 0.93
C GLU A 36 13.35 2.22 1.44
N GLU A 37 13.08 1.44 2.49
CA GLU A 37 14.02 0.42 3.00
C GLU A 37 14.40 -0.60 1.91
N LEU A 38 13.44 -1.05 1.08
CA LEU A 38 13.74 -1.97 -0.03
C LEU A 38 14.59 -1.32 -1.13
N ILE A 39 14.33 -0.05 -1.46
CA ILE A 39 15.12 0.67 -2.45
C ILE A 39 16.55 0.88 -1.94
N ASP A 40 16.72 1.15 -0.66
CA ASP A 40 18.03 1.25 -0.02
C ASP A 40 18.76 -0.09 0.02
N ASP A 41 18.08 -1.16 0.44
CA ASP A 41 18.62 -2.52 0.41
C ASP A 41 19.12 -2.92 -1.00
N LEU A 42 18.46 -2.44 -2.06
CA LEU A 42 18.88 -2.66 -3.45
C LEU A 42 20.18 -1.93 -3.80
N ASN A 43 20.48 -0.78 -3.17
CA ASN A 43 21.79 -0.14 -3.31
C ASN A 43 22.88 -1.06 -2.77
N THR A 44 22.69 -1.62 -1.56
CA THR A 44 23.61 -2.60 -0.98
C THR A 44 23.77 -3.83 -1.88
N CYS A 45 22.69 -4.33 -2.49
CA CYS A 45 22.80 -5.42 -3.47
C CYS A 45 23.65 -5.06 -4.70
N GLY A 46 23.63 -3.80 -5.13
CA GLY A 46 24.48 -3.32 -6.22
C GLY A 46 25.94 -3.19 -5.81
N ASP A 47 26.19 -2.57 -4.65
CA ASP A 47 27.52 -2.33 -4.11
C ASP A 47 28.28 -3.64 -3.84
N GLU A 48 27.58 -4.62 -3.22
CA GLU A 48 28.13 -5.95 -2.91
C GLU A 48 28.03 -6.93 -4.10
N GLN A 49 27.56 -6.46 -5.25
CA GLN A 49 27.43 -7.25 -6.49
C GLN A 49 26.61 -8.54 -6.32
N TYR A 50 25.62 -8.54 -5.42
CA TYR A 50 24.70 -9.66 -5.24
C TYR A 50 23.79 -9.88 -6.45
N LEU A 51 23.57 -8.84 -7.26
CA LEU A 51 22.86 -8.91 -8.54
C LEU A 51 23.61 -8.09 -9.61
N PRO A 52 23.45 -8.45 -10.89
CA PRO A 52 23.87 -7.59 -12.00
C PRO A 52 23.26 -6.18 -11.92
N ALA A 53 24.04 -5.17 -12.30
CA ALA A 53 23.63 -3.76 -12.18
C ALA A 53 22.31 -3.46 -12.91
N ASP A 54 22.09 -4.03 -14.09
CA ASP A 54 20.85 -3.90 -14.87
C ASP A 54 19.63 -4.45 -14.12
N ARG A 55 19.81 -5.54 -13.36
CA ARG A 55 18.76 -6.11 -12.52
C ARG A 55 18.45 -5.22 -11.32
N VAL A 56 19.47 -4.68 -10.66
CA VAL A 56 19.30 -3.72 -9.56
C VAL A 56 18.56 -2.48 -10.04
N ASP A 57 18.98 -1.91 -11.17
CA ASP A 57 18.35 -0.73 -11.76
C ASP A 57 16.89 -0.98 -12.16
N CYS A 58 16.59 -2.14 -12.76
CA CYS A 58 15.22 -2.53 -13.09
C CYS A 58 14.33 -2.63 -11.83
N LEU A 59 14.85 -3.20 -10.75
CA LEU A 59 14.12 -3.31 -9.48
C LEU A 59 13.93 -1.92 -8.84
N LYS A 60 14.95 -1.06 -8.85
CA LYS A 60 14.82 0.32 -8.35
C LYS A 60 13.79 1.11 -9.15
N GLN A 61 13.77 1.00 -10.48
CA GLN A 61 12.74 1.63 -11.32
C GLN A 61 11.32 1.19 -10.94
N LYS A 62 11.11 -0.11 -10.69
CA LYS A 62 9.82 -0.62 -10.18
C LYS A 62 9.49 -0.05 -8.81
N GLY A 63 10.47 0.02 -7.92
CA GLY A 63 10.33 0.64 -6.60
C GLY A 63 9.90 2.10 -6.70
N TRP A 64 10.57 2.91 -7.53
CA TRP A 64 10.20 4.31 -7.77
C TRP A 64 8.81 4.46 -8.36
N ARG A 65 8.43 3.58 -9.30
CA ARG A 65 7.08 3.58 -9.86
C ARG A 65 6.02 3.28 -8.78
N LEU A 66 6.26 2.29 -7.93
CA LEU A 66 5.37 1.97 -6.83
C LEU A 66 5.27 3.13 -5.83
N ARG A 67 6.39 3.80 -5.56
CA ARG A 67 6.44 4.97 -4.67
C ARG A 67 5.55 6.10 -5.17
N GLN A 68 5.56 6.39 -6.47
CA GLN A 68 4.65 7.37 -7.07
C GLN A 68 3.18 6.98 -6.92
N LEU A 69 2.84 5.70 -7.07
CA LEU A 69 1.48 5.20 -6.88
C LEU A 69 1.02 5.37 -5.43
N ILE A 70 1.90 5.04 -4.47
CA ILE A 70 1.64 5.24 -3.04
C ILE A 70 1.43 6.73 -2.72
N ASP A 71 2.30 7.61 -3.22
CA ASP A 71 2.17 9.06 -3.01
C ASP A 71 0.85 9.60 -3.62
N GLY A 72 0.46 9.10 -4.81
CA GLY A 72 -0.83 9.42 -5.43
C GLY A 72 -2.03 8.94 -4.62
N TYR A 73 -1.97 7.72 -4.07
CA TYR A 73 -3.04 7.18 -3.22
C TYR A 73 -3.18 7.97 -1.91
N ILE A 74 -2.07 8.35 -1.27
CA ILE A 74 -2.09 9.24 -0.09
C ILE A 74 -2.72 10.59 -0.44
N GLY A 75 -2.42 11.14 -1.62
CA GLY A 75 -3.05 12.36 -2.14
C GLY A 75 -4.57 12.24 -2.22
N TYR A 76 -5.04 11.19 -2.88
CA TYR A 76 -6.47 10.86 -2.97
C TYR A 76 -7.14 10.76 -1.60
N LEU A 77 -6.58 9.97 -0.67
CA LEU A 77 -7.17 9.78 0.67
C LEU A 77 -7.26 11.10 1.45
N ARG A 78 -6.28 12.00 1.28
CA ARG A 78 -6.29 13.33 1.91
C ARG A 78 -7.38 14.24 1.32
N GLU A 79 -7.63 14.16 0.03
CA GLU A 79 -8.70 14.91 -0.64
C GLU A 79 -10.07 14.41 -0.21
N GLN A 80 -10.25 13.09 -0.12
CA GLN A 80 -11.48 12.51 0.38
C GLN A 80 -11.77 12.90 1.84
N LYS A 81 -10.76 12.82 2.72
CA LYS A 81 -10.90 13.29 4.11
C LYS A 81 -11.36 14.75 4.21
N LYS A 82 -10.87 15.63 3.34
CA LYS A 82 -11.28 17.04 3.31
C LYS A 82 -12.75 17.19 2.89
N SER A 83 -13.20 16.36 1.95
CA SER A 83 -14.58 16.33 1.47
C SER A 83 -15.52 15.78 2.54
N ASP A 84 -15.14 14.70 3.22
CA ASP A 84 -15.87 14.08 4.34
C ASP A 84 -16.03 14.98 5.56
N ALA A 85 -15.09 15.91 5.81
CA ALA A 85 -15.24 16.87 6.90
C ALA A 85 -16.46 17.81 6.71
N SER A 86 -17.04 17.86 5.51
CA SER A 86 -18.26 18.62 5.18
C SER A 86 -19.55 17.79 5.19
N SER A 87 -19.48 16.46 5.33
CA SER A 87 -20.62 15.53 5.35
C SER A 87 -20.42 14.43 6.40
N SER A 88 -21.25 14.41 7.43
CA SER A 88 -21.15 13.44 8.52
C SER A 88 -21.18 11.97 8.06
N ALA A 89 -20.05 11.29 8.29
CA ALA A 89 -19.83 9.85 8.50
C ALA A 89 -19.70 8.90 7.29
N GLN A 90 -18.48 8.31 7.19
CA GLN A 90 -18.07 7.02 6.62
C GLN A 90 -18.08 6.86 5.08
N GLU A 91 -17.00 6.26 4.56
CA GLU A 91 -17.00 5.68 3.20
C GLU A 91 -17.92 4.46 3.16
N ALA A 92 -18.90 4.49 2.26
CA ALA A 92 -19.45 3.27 1.70
C ALA A 92 -18.40 2.69 0.74
N SER A 93 -17.64 1.68 1.19
CA SER A 93 -16.68 0.97 0.34
C SER A 93 -17.41 0.34 -0.86
N PRO A 94 -17.15 0.76 -2.12
CA PRO A 94 -17.82 0.21 -3.29
C PRO A 94 -17.54 -1.29 -3.47
N LEU A 95 -16.39 -1.76 -2.98
CA LEU A 95 -15.97 -3.15 -3.09
C LEU A 95 -16.87 -4.09 -2.26
N TYR A 96 -17.31 -3.63 -1.07
CA TYR A 96 -18.24 -4.40 -0.23
C TYR A 96 -19.67 -4.34 -0.74
N GLY A 97 -20.11 -3.23 -1.35
CA GLY A 97 -21.42 -3.17 -2.00
C GLY A 97 -21.57 -4.19 -3.14
N VAL A 98 -20.47 -4.45 -3.87
CA VAL A 98 -20.41 -5.49 -4.89
C VAL A 98 -20.30 -6.88 -4.26
N MET A 99 -19.44 -7.10 -3.25
CA MET A 99 -19.33 -8.41 -2.58
C MET A 99 -20.60 -8.82 -1.82
N ALA A 100 -21.34 -7.88 -1.22
CA ALA A 100 -22.61 -8.16 -0.57
C ALA A 100 -23.73 -8.57 -1.56
N ALA A 101 -23.57 -8.25 -2.85
CA ALA A 101 -24.44 -8.71 -3.92
C ALA A 101 -24.06 -10.11 -4.46
N ILE A 102 -22.88 -10.62 -4.08
CA ILE A 102 -22.45 -11.99 -4.37
C ILE A 102 -22.77 -12.80 -3.12
N GLY A 103 -23.91 -13.51 -3.14
CA GLY A 103 -24.48 -14.18 -1.98
C GLY A 103 -23.49 -15.01 -1.17
N ASP A 104 -23.68 -14.92 0.16
CA ASP A 104 -23.30 -15.88 1.20
C ASP A 104 -22.63 -17.17 0.69
N ASP A 105 -21.29 -17.18 0.66
CA ASP A 105 -20.51 -18.42 0.57
C ASP A 105 -19.88 -18.69 1.93
N SER A 106 -20.68 -19.35 2.77
CA SER A 106 -20.37 -19.91 4.09
C SER A 106 -19.30 -21.01 4.01
N ARG A 107 -18.10 -20.68 3.53
CA ARG A 107 -17.00 -21.65 3.30
C ARG A 107 -15.63 -21.24 3.84
N PHE A 108 -15.58 -20.51 4.95
CA PHE A 108 -14.39 -20.50 5.80
C PHE A 108 -14.77 -20.65 7.27
N SER A 109 -15.05 -21.89 7.67
CA SER A 109 -14.71 -22.39 9.00
C SER A 109 -13.43 -23.19 8.88
N ILE A 110 -12.33 -22.64 9.41
CA ILE A 110 -11.23 -23.38 10.06
C ILE A 110 -10.76 -22.53 11.23
#